data_AF-A0A3N5F6T2-F1
#
_entry.id   AF-A0A3N5F6T2-F1
#
_cell.length_a   1.000
_cell.length_b   1.000
_cell.length_c   1.000
_cell.angle_alpha   90.00
_cell.angle_beta   90.00
_cell.angle_gamma   90.00
#
_symmetry.space_group_name_H-M   'P 1'
#
loop_
_entity.id
_entity.type
_entity.pdbx_description
1 polymer ?
#
loop_
_entity_poly.entity_id
_entity_poly.type
_entity_poly.pdbx_seq_one_letter_code
_entity_poly.pdbx_strand_id
1 'polypeptide(L)'
;GLFAVFAGPGLALGPTGPAGAPAVVAAASVAPLAWPPAFSVSTLLGVALPLFVVTMASQNLPGVAVLRASGYGAAPISRLLTIAGVATLVLAPFGAFALNLAAISAALCMAPDVHPDPRRRWVAAACAGGFYVSIAAFAGPLAALFAALPREMVIAVAGLALLPTIGRGLLAAVSNDTEREPALVTFLVTASGVVLFGVGSAFWGVVFGVAALVAWRPRAA
;
A
#
# COMPACT_ATOMS: atom_id res chain seq x y z
N GLY A 1 2.34 6.07 -3.79
CA GLY A 1 2.53 5.60 -5.17
C GLY A 1 2.16 6.64 -6.21
N LEU A 2 1.00 7.31 -6.08
CA LEU A 2 0.58 8.37 -7.02
C LEU A 2 1.37 9.70 -6.91
N PHE A 3 2.30 9.80 -5.95
CA PHE A 3 3.08 11.01 -5.66
C PHE A 3 4.13 11.34 -6.74
N ALA A 4 4.58 10.35 -7.52
CA ALA A 4 5.59 10.56 -8.56
C ALA A 4 4.99 10.89 -9.94
N VAL A 5 3.74 10.47 -10.21
CA VAL A 5 3.01 10.82 -11.45
C VAL A 5 2.59 12.30 -11.48
N PHE A 6 2.33 12.88 -10.30
CA PHE A 6 1.94 14.30 -10.16
C PHE A 6 3.07 15.19 -9.64
N ALA A 7 4.33 14.85 -9.94
CA ALA A 7 5.37 15.87 -10.04
C ALA A 7 5.11 16.74 -11.30
N GLY A 8 3.92 17.35 -11.39
CA GLY A 8 3.76 18.61 -12.10
C GLY A 8 4.58 19.70 -11.39
N PRO A 9 4.67 20.93 -11.92
CA PRO A 9 5.56 21.96 -11.38
C PRO A 9 5.13 22.36 -9.96
N GLY A 10 5.56 21.59 -8.97
CA GLY A 10 5.35 21.86 -7.57
C GLY A 10 6.26 23.00 -7.20
N LEU A 11 5.67 24.11 -6.78
CA LEU A 11 6.35 25.24 -6.14
C LEU A 11 7.35 24.71 -5.09
N ALA A 12 8.63 24.83 -5.40
CA ALA A 12 9.70 24.57 -4.46
C ALA A 12 9.90 25.83 -3.59
N LEU A 13 9.75 25.70 -2.28
CA LEU A 13 10.15 26.75 -1.34
C LEU A 13 11.68 26.62 -1.15
N GLY A 14 12.42 27.63 -1.61
CA GLY A 14 13.88 27.70 -1.42
C GLY A 14 14.25 28.11 0.01
N PRO A 15 15.54 27.96 0.41
CA PRO A 15 16.02 28.48 1.69
C PRO A 15 15.78 30.00 1.79
N THR A 16 15.37 30.43 2.98
CA THR A 16 15.02 31.82 3.30
C THR A 16 16.18 32.77 2.98
N GLY A 17 15.92 33.79 2.15
CA GLY A 17 16.83 34.92 2.00
C GLY A 17 16.93 35.75 3.30
N PRO A 18 17.86 36.72 3.37
CA PRO A 18 18.21 37.47 4.58
C PRO A 18 17.09 38.34 5.19
N ALA A 19 15.85 38.26 4.70
CA ALA A 19 14.69 39.03 5.15
C ALA A 19 13.51 38.18 5.69
N GLY A 20 13.67 36.87 5.87
CA GLY A 20 12.66 36.03 6.56
C GLY A 20 11.33 35.81 5.82
N ALA A 21 11.15 36.36 4.62
CA ALA A 21 10.04 36.00 3.73
C ALA A 21 10.41 34.75 2.90
N PRO A 22 9.50 33.76 2.75
CA PRO A 22 9.75 32.61 1.88
C PRO A 22 9.90 33.10 0.43
N ALA A 23 11.10 32.94 -0.14
CA ALA A 23 11.31 33.20 -1.55
C ALA A 23 10.61 32.09 -2.34
N VAL A 24 9.60 32.46 -3.12
CA VAL A 24 9.00 31.60 -4.14
C VAL A 24 10.04 31.39 -5.23
N VAL A 25 10.76 30.26 -5.17
CA VAL A 25 11.69 29.87 -6.22
C VAL A 25 10.85 29.31 -7.37
N ALA A 26 11.08 29.85 -8.57
CA ALA A 26 10.44 29.42 -9.80
C ALA A 26 10.49 27.90 -9.96
N ALA A 27 9.45 27.36 -10.62
CA ALA A 27 9.28 25.95 -10.92
C ALA A 27 10.58 25.29 -11.38
N ALA A 28 11.28 24.63 -10.46
CA ALA A 28 12.34 23.72 -10.81
C ALA A 28 11.66 22.57 -11.55
N SER A 29 12.04 22.35 -12.81
CA SER A 29 11.68 21.15 -13.54
C SER A 29 12.22 19.96 -12.76
N VAL A 30 11.38 19.34 -11.93
CA VAL A 30 11.65 18.01 -11.38
C VAL A 30 11.67 17.12 -12.62
N ALA A 31 12.87 16.73 -13.07
CA ALA A 31 12.99 15.75 -14.14
C ALA A 31 12.08 14.58 -13.75
N PRO A 32 11.25 14.05 -14.67
CA PRO A 32 10.41 12.92 -14.34
C PRO A 32 11.33 11.84 -13.79
N LEU A 33 11.20 11.55 -12.49
CA LEU A 33 11.86 10.40 -11.89
C LEU A 33 11.22 9.21 -12.57
N ALA A 34 11.86 8.74 -13.64
CA ALA A 34 11.56 7.46 -14.22
C ALA A 34 12.28 6.43 -13.36
N TRP A 35 11.54 5.50 -12.77
CA TRP A 35 12.09 4.29 -12.18
C TRP A 35 12.12 3.21 -13.28
N PRO A 36 13.17 3.15 -14.11
CA PRO A 36 13.23 2.15 -15.17
C PRO A 36 13.11 0.74 -14.57
N PRO A 37 12.42 -0.18 -15.25
CA PRO A 37 12.27 -1.54 -14.76
C PRO A 37 13.65 -2.21 -14.65
N ALA A 38 13.99 -2.66 -13.45
CA ALA A 38 15.16 -3.48 -13.19
C ALA A 38 14.69 -4.86 -12.72
N PHE A 39 15.14 -5.91 -13.42
CA PHE A 39 14.76 -7.27 -13.10
C PHE A 39 15.78 -7.90 -12.14
N SER A 40 15.28 -8.39 -11.01
CA SER A 40 16.06 -9.11 -10.01
C SER A 40 15.22 -10.23 -9.44
N VAL A 41 15.68 -11.47 -9.60
CA VAL A 41 15.03 -12.66 -9.00
C VAL A 41 14.98 -12.53 -7.48
N SER A 42 16.05 -12.01 -6.88
CA SER A 42 16.13 -11.77 -5.44
C SER A 42 15.05 -10.79 -4.96
N THR A 43 14.81 -9.70 -5.70
CA THR A 43 13.78 -8.70 -5.36
C THR A 43 12.38 -9.24 -5.66
N LEU A 44 12.22 -10.02 -6.72
CA LEU A 44 10.97 -10.66 -7.07
C LEU A 44 10.52 -11.62 -5.95
N LEU A 45 11.42 -12.48 -5.48
CA LEU A 45 11.13 -13.42 -4.40
C LEU A 45 11.09 -12.75 -3.03
N GLY A 46 12.04 -11.87 -2.74
CA GLY A 46 12.20 -11.27 -1.41
C GLY A 46 11.21 -10.14 -1.09
N VAL A 47 10.67 -9.47 -2.11
CA VAL A 47 9.79 -8.31 -1.92
C VAL A 47 8.49 -8.44 -2.71
N ALA A 48 8.55 -8.71 -4.02
CA ALA A 48 7.34 -8.68 -4.86
C ALA A 48 6.34 -9.79 -4.49
N LEU A 49 6.81 -11.03 -4.28
CA LEU A 49 5.95 -12.14 -3.90
C LEU A 49 5.32 -11.94 -2.50
N PRO A 50 6.06 -11.58 -1.44
CA PRO A 50 5.46 -11.25 -0.13
C PRO A 50 4.44 -10.12 -0.22
N LEU A 51 4.77 -9.03 -0.92
CA LEU A 51 3.84 -7.92 -1.11
C LEU A 51 2.59 -8.35 -1.88
N PHE A 52 2.72 -9.22 -2.89
CA PHE A 52 1.58 -9.78 -3.62
C PHE A 52 0.66 -10.58 -2.69
N VAL A 53 1.23 -11.49 -1.89
CA VAL A 53 0.46 -12.31 -0.93
C VAL A 53 -0.27 -11.43 0.08
N VAL A 54 0.44 -10.47 0.69
CA VAL A 54 -0.14 -9.53 1.66
C VAL A 54 -1.23 -8.68 1.01
N THR A 55 -1.00 -8.18 -0.20
CA THR A 55 -2.00 -7.39 -0.94
C THR A 55 -3.25 -8.21 -1.26
N MET A 56 -3.07 -9.47 -1.67
CA MET A 56 -4.19 -10.36 -1.95
C MET A 56 -5.01 -10.65 -0.69
N ALA A 57 -4.34 -11.02 0.40
CA ALA A 57 -4.98 -11.40 1.65
C ALA A 57 -5.66 -10.19 2.35
N SER A 58 -4.99 -9.04 2.43
CA SER A 58 -5.47 -7.90 3.21
C SER A 58 -6.41 -6.96 2.45
N GLN A 59 -6.31 -6.90 1.12
CA GLN A 59 -7.05 -5.91 0.33
C GLN A 59 -7.94 -6.57 -0.73
N ASN A 60 -7.37 -7.38 -1.64
CA ASN A 60 -8.15 -7.88 -2.77
C ASN A 60 -9.25 -8.86 -2.36
N LEU A 61 -8.96 -9.85 -1.50
CA LEU A 61 -9.98 -10.79 -1.01
C LEU A 61 -11.08 -10.08 -0.21
N PRO A 62 -10.76 -9.26 0.81
CA PRO A 62 -11.77 -8.48 1.52
C PRO A 62 -12.55 -7.54 0.60
N GLY A 63 -11.89 -6.90 -0.38
CA GLY A 63 -12.54 -6.02 -1.35
C GLY A 63 -13.54 -6.76 -2.23
N VAL A 64 -13.25 -8.00 -2.62
CA VAL A 64 -14.19 -8.88 -3.33
C VAL A 64 -15.36 -9.28 -2.42
N ALA A 65 -15.10 -9.58 -1.15
CA ALA A 65 -16.15 -9.89 -0.19
C ALA A 65 -17.11 -8.70 0.00
N VAL A 66 -16.58 -7.49 0.11
CA VAL A 66 -17.35 -6.24 0.16
C VAL A 66 -18.18 -6.06 -1.11
N LEU A 67 -17.60 -6.20 -2.30
CA LEU A 67 -18.33 -6.11 -3.57
C LEU A 67 -19.54 -7.05 -3.61
N ARG A 68 -19.35 -8.31 -3.18
CA ARG A 68 -20.42 -9.31 -3.12
C ARG A 68 -21.48 -8.94 -2.09
N ALA A 69 -21.08 -8.55 -0.88
CA ALA A 69 -21.99 -8.14 0.19
C ALA A 69 -22.81 -6.89 -0.17
N SER A 70 -22.24 -5.99 -0.99
CA SER A 70 -22.92 -4.80 -1.50
C SER A 70 -23.80 -5.06 -2.74
N GLY A 71 -24.02 -6.31 -3.14
CA GLY A 71 -24.91 -6.67 -4.24
C GLY A 71 -24.27 -6.67 -5.64
N TYR A 72 -22.95 -6.48 -5.75
CA TYR A 72 -22.20 -6.51 -7.03
C TYR A 72 -21.61 -7.88 -7.36
N GLY A 73 -22.31 -8.96 -7.00
CA GLY A 73 -21.82 -10.34 -7.17
C GLY A 73 -21.53 -10.76 -8.62
N ALA A 74 -22.16 -10.09 -9.60
CA ALA A 74 -21.92 -10.32 -11.03
C ALA A 74 -20.63 -9.64 -11.57
N ALA A 75 -19.90 -8.89 -10.73
CA ALA A 75 -18.68 -8.21 -11.15
C ALA A 75 -17.59 -9.24 -11.55
N PRO A 76 -16.94 -9.08 -12.72
CA PRO A 76 -15.91 -10.01 -13.17
C PRO A 76 -14.59 -9.80 -12.41
N ILE A 77 -14.45 -10.46 -11.25
CA ILE A 77 -13.31 -10.29 -10.34
C ILE A 77 -11.96 -10.47 -11.04
N SER A 78 -11.82 -11.51 -11.87
CA SER A 78 -10.60 -11.73 -12.64
C SER A 78 -10.24 -10.51 -13.50
N ARG A 79 -11.23 -9.90 -14.16
CA ARG A 79 -11.01 -8.72 -15.01
C ARG A 79 -10.60 -7.50 -14.18
N LEU A 80 -11.22 -7.29 -13.01
CA LEU A 80 -10.85 -6.19 -12.11
C LEU A 80 -9.40 -6.33 -11.62
N LEU A 81 -8.98 -7.53 -11.22
CA LEU A 81 -7.61 -7.79 -10.79
C LEU A 81 -6.62 -7.64 -11.95
N THR A 82 -6.97 -8.11 -13.16
CA THR A 82 -6.15 -7.91 -14.35
C THR A 82 -5.96 -6.43 -14.67
N ILE A 83 -7.02 -5.62 -14.61
CA ILE A 83 -6.93 -4.17 -14.86
C ILE A 83 -6.03 -3.51 -13.81
N ALA A 84 -6.18 -3.85 -12.53
CA ALA A 84 -5.32 -3.32 -11.47
C ALA A 84 -3.84 -3.71 -11.66
N GLY A 85 -3.58 -4.95 -12.08
CA GLY A 85 -2.23 -5.44 -12.38
C GLY A 85 -1.60 -4.74 -13.59
N VAL A 86 -2.34 -4.60 -14.69
CA VAL A 86 -1.89 -3.87 -15.88
C VAL A 86 -1.66 -2.39 -15.56
N ALA A 87 -2.58 -1.76 -14.82
CA ALA A 87 -2.40 -0.38 -14.36
C ALA A 87 -1.15 -0.24 -13.49
N THR A 88 -0.88 -1.20 -12.59
CA THR A 88 0.36 -1.21 -11.80
C THR A 88 1.58 -1.33 -12.69
N LEU A 89 1.58 -2.23 -13.68
CA LEU A 89 2.70 -2.41 -14.60
C LEU A 89 3.00 -1.14 -15.41
N VAL A 90 1.95 -0.50 -15.95
CA VAL A 90 2.07 0.73 -16.75
C VAL A 90 2.52 1.91 -15.89
N LEU A 91 2.04 1.99 -14.64
CA LEU A 91 2.32 3.11 -13.75
C LEU A 91 3.56 2.89 -12.85
N ALA A 92 4.13 1.68 -12.82
CA ALA A 92 5.32 1.35 -12.03
C ALA A 92 6.53 2.25 -12.35
N PRO A 93 6.85 2.58 -13.62
CA PRO A 93 7.95 3.50 -13.94
C PRO A 93 7.74 4.91 -13.38
N PHE A 94 6.51 5.26 -13.04
CA PHE A 94 6.13 6.55 -12.45
C PHE A 94 5.93 6.43 -10.92
N GLY A 95 6.45 5.38 -10.29
CA GLY A 95 6.42 5.19 -8.84
C GLY A 95 5.11 4.65 -8.27
N ALA A 96 4.16 4.21 -9.11
CA ALA A 96 2.93 3.58 -8.65
C ALA A 96 3.11 2.06 -8.53
N PHE A 97 3.20 1.58 -7.29
CA PHE A 97 3.35 0.16 -6.97
C PHE A 97 2.12 -0.38 -6.24
N ALA A 98 1.82 -1.66 -6.47
CA ALA A 98 0.80 -2.43 -5.75
C ALA A 98 -0.63 -1.84 -5.78
N LEU A 99 -1.16 -1.43 -6.94
CA LEU A 99 -2.56 -1.04 -7.05
C LEU A 99 -3.47 -2.24 -6.79
N ASN A 100 -4.51 -2.05 -5.98
CA ASN A 100 -5.38 -3.12 -5.48
C ASN A 100 -6.79 -2.61 -5.17
N LEU A 101 -7.70 -3.52 -4.82
CA LEU A 101 -9.04 -3.15 -4.34
C LEU A 101 -8.95 -2.61 -2.91
N ALA A 102 -9.25 -1.33 -2.73
CA ALA A 102 -9.31 -0.71 -1.41
C ALA A 102 -10.62 -1.09 -0.69
N ALA A 103 -10.62 -2.20 0.08
CA ALA A 103 -11.82 -2.77 0.67
C ALA A 103 -12.65 -1.79 1.51
N ILE A 104 -11.99 -0.99 2.35
CA ILE A 104 -12.65 0.00 3.22
C ILE A 104 -13.29 1.12 2.40
N SER A 105 -12.50 1.75 1.52
CA SER A 105 -12.99 2.82 0.65
C SER A 105 -14.11 2.34 -0.28
N ALA A 106 -14.00 1.11 -0.77
CA ALA A 106 -15.00 0.46 -1.59
C ALA A 106 -16.32 0.29 -0.81
N ALA A 107 -16.27 -0.18 0.44
CA ALA A 107 -17.46 -0.32 1.29
C ALA A 107 -18.16 1.03 1.49
N LEU A 108 -17.39 2.10 1.77
CA LEU A 108 -17.92 3.46 1.91
C LEU A 108 -18.57 3.95 0.62
N CYS A 109 -17.91 3.77 -0.53
CA CYS A 109 -18.44 4.20 -1.82
C CYS A 109 -19.67 3.40 -2.26
N MET A 110 -19.86 2.18 -1.74
CA MET A 110 -21.00 1.32 -2.08
C MET A 110 -22.16 1.43 -1.10
N ALA A 111 -22.06 2.25 -0.05
CA ALA A 111 -23.11 2.42 0.94
C ALA A 111 -24.43 2.93 0.31
N PRO A 112 -25.60 2.54 0.86
CA PRO A 112 -26.91 2.97 0.35
C PRO A 112 -27.07 4.49 0.25
N ASP A 113 -26.48 5.22 1.19
CA ASP A 113 -26.60 6.67 1.31
C ASP A 113 -25.79 7.45 0.25
N VAL A 114 -24.89 6.78 -0.48
CA VAL A 114 -24.07 7.43 -1.52
C VAL A 114 -24.90 7.84 -2.73
N HIS A 115 -25.77 6.95 -3.19
CA HIS A 115 -26.68 7.22 -4.31
C HIS A 115 -27.82 6.18 -4.33
N PRO A 116 -29.08 6.59 -4.60
CA PRO A 116 -30.22 5.67 -4.69
C PRO A 116 -30.03 4.59 -5.77
N ASP A 117 -29.57 4.98 -6.97
CA ASP A 117 -29.17 4.05 -8.02
C ASP A 117 -27.77 3.45 -7.75
N PRO A 118 -27.64 2.12 -7.52
CA PRO A 118 -26.36 1.45 -7.30
C PRO A 118 -25.39 1.64 -8.48
N ARG A 119 -25.90 1.76 -9.71
CA ARG A 119 -25.08 1.92 -10.93
C ARG A 119 -24.39 3.29 -11.01
N ARG A 120 -24.75 4.22 -10.13
CA ARG A 120 -24.16 5.58 -10.06
C ARG A 120 -23.25 5.79 -8.85
N ARG A 121 -23.14 4.81 -7.95
CA ARG A 121 -22.29 4.92 -6.75
C ARG A 121 -20.78 5.05 -7.05
N TRP A 122 -20.35 4.68 -8.25
CA TRP A 122 -18.96 4.88 -8.71
C TRP A 122 -18.52 6.35 -8.71
N VAL A 123 -19.46 7.31 -8.77
CA VAL A 123 -19.14 8.74 -8.71
C VAL A 123 -18.41 9.09 -7.42
N ALA A 124 -18.77 8.47 -6.28
CA ALA A 124 -18.04 8.68 -5.02
C ALA A 124 -16.57 8.23 -5.11
N ALA A 125 -16.32 7.08 -5.75
CA ALA A 125 -14.96 6.61 -5.98
C ALA A 125 -14.20 7.51 -6.96
N ALA A 126 -14.86 8.03 -8.00
CA ALA A 126 -14.27 8.99 -8.94
C ALA A 126 -13.90 10.32 -8.25
N CYS A 127 -14.79 10.85 -7.42
CA CYS A 127 -14.52 12.04 -6.61
C CYS A 127 -13.35 11.81 -5.64
N ALA A 128 -13.32 10.67 -4.93
CA ALA A 128 -12.21 10.32 -4.05
C ALA A 128 -10.88 10.24 -4.81
N GLY A 129 -10.88 9.62 -6.00
CA GLY A 129 -9.71 9.59 -6.88
C GLY A 129 -9.26 10.99 -7.31
N GLY A 130 -10.20 11.85 -7.69
CA GLY A 130 -9.93 13.26 -8.01
C GLY A 130 -9.30 14.02 -6.84
N PHE A 131 -9.83 13.86 -5.62
CA PHE A 131 -9.24 14.45 -4.42
C PHE A 131 -7.84 13.91 -4.13
N TYR A 132 -7.60 12.60 -4.30
CA TYR A 132 -6.26 12.03 -4.15
C TYR A 132 -5.27 12.57 -5.18
N VAL A 133 -5.70 12.79 -6.42
CA VAL A 133 -4.89 13.46 -7.45
C VAL A 133 -4.58 14.90 -7.05
N SER A 134 -5.58 15.66 -6.61
CA SER A 134 -5.39 17.04 -6.15
C SER A 134 -4.44 17.13 -4.97
N ILE A 135 -4.54 16.22 -3.99
CA ILE A 135 -3.60 16.14 -2.86
C ILE A 135 -2.20 15.74 -3.33
N ALA A 136 -2.10 14.82 -4.30
CA ALA A 136 -0.82 14.40 -4.85
C ALA A 136 -0.05 15.55 -5.55
N ALA A 137 -0.73 16.58 -6.05
CA ALA A 137 -0.07 17.77 -6.59
C ALA A 137 0.76 18.53 -5.52
N PHE A 138 0.45 18.35 -4.23
CA PHE A 138 1.20 18.94 -3.11
C PHE A 138 2.34 18.04 -2.60
N ALA A 139 2.69 16.98 -3.33
CA ALA A 139 3.77 16.05 -2.94
C ALA A 139 5.13 16.74 -2.78
N GLY A 140 5.47 17.68 -3.68
CA GLY A 140 6.75 18.39 -3.67
C GLY A 140 6.98 19.20 -2.39
N PRO A 141 6.06 20.13 -2.02
CA PRO A 141 6.13 20.85 -0.75
C PRO A 141 6.18 19.92 0.46
N LEU A 142 5.41 18.83 0.46
CA LEU A 142 5.44 17.86 1.55
C LEU A 142 6.80 17.15 1.66
N ALA A 143 7.40 16.77 0.53
CA ALA A 143 8.74 16.19 0.50
C ALA A 143 9.81 17.17 0.99
N ALA A 144 9.72 18.45 0.61
CA ALA A 144 10.61 19.50 1.09
C ALA A 144 10.49 19.71 2.61
N LEU A 145 9.27 19.65 3.14
CA LEU A 145 9.03 19.72 4.58
C LEU A 145 9.72 18.57 5.33
N PHE A 146 9.57 17.33 4.86
CA PHE A 146 10.25 16.18 5.46
C PHE A 146 11.77 16.25 5.32
N ALA A 147 12.29 16.78 4.21
CA ALA A 147 13.72 16.98 4.01
C ALA A 147 14.32 18.06 4.94
N ALA A 148 13.51 18.99 5.43
CA ALA A 148 13.92 20.01 6.40
C ALA A 148 13.95 19.49 7.86
N LEU A 149 13.32 18.35 8.14
CA LEU A 149 13.31 17.75 9.47
C LEU A 149 14.59 16.92 9.72
N PRO A 150 15.09 16.87 10.97
CA PRO A 150 16.13 15.91 11.34
C PRO A 150 15.68 14.49 11.00
N ARG A 151 16.56 13.69 10.39
CA ARG A 151 16.28 12.31 9.97
C ARG A 151 15.67 11.47 11.10
N GLU A 152 16.14 11.69 12.32
CA GLU A 152 15.74 10.94 13.50
C GLU A 152 14.29 11.25 13.91
N MET A 153 13.83 12.48 13.67
CA MET A 153 12.43 12.88 13.86
C MET A 153 11.52 12.22 12.82
N VAL A 154 11.97 12.13 11.56
CA VAL A 154 11.22 11.44 10.49
C VAL A 154 11.05 9.96 10.82
N ILE A 155 12.12 9.30 11.27
CA ILE A 155 12.08 7.87 11.65
C ILE A 155 11.20 7.66 12.89
N ALA A 156 11.30 8.52 13.90
CA ALA A 156 10.48 8.42 15.10
C ALA A 156 8.99 8.57 14.77
N VAL A 157 8.61 9.58 13.99
CA VAL A 157 7.21 9.78 13.57
C VAL A 157 6.72 8.62 12.69
N ALA A 158 7.55 8.13 11.77
CA ALA A 158 7.21 6.97 10.95
C ALA A 158 6.99 5.71 11.82
N GLY A 159 7.85 5.47 12.81
CA GLY A 159 7.70 4.37 13.76
C GLY A 159 6.43 4.48 14.61
N LEU A 160 6.15 5.67 15.16
CA LEU A 160 4.93 5.93 15.93
C LEU A 160 3.67 5.75 15.08
N ALA A 161 3.70 6.18 13.81
CA ALA A 161 2.60 6.01 12.88
C ALA A 161 2.33 4.53 12.55
N LEU A 162 3.32 3.65 12.70
CA LEU A 162 3.16 2.20 12.49
C LEU A 162 2.60 1.47 13.73
N LEU A 163 2.68 2.05 14.93
CA LEU A 163 2.23 1.39 16.16
C LEU A 163 0.76 0.91 16.11
N PRO A 164 -0.22 1.70 15.61
CA PRO A 164 -1.60 1.23 15.51
C PRO A 164 -1.75 0.05 14.55
N THR A 165 -1.00 0.04 13.45
CA THR A 165 -1.02 -1.05 12.47
C THR A 165 -0.42 -2.32 13.05
N ILE A 166 0.72 -2.21 13.74
CA ILE A 166 1.36 -3.34 14.43
C ILE A 166 0.43 -3.90 15.50
N GLY A 167 -0.16 -3.04 16.33
CA GLY A 167 -1.09 -3.44 17.39
C GLY A 167 -2.30 -4.19 16.86
N ARG A 168 -2.93 -3.68 15.79
CA ARG A 168 -4.06 -4.37 15.13
C ARG A 168 -3.63 -5.69 14.48
N GLY A 169 -2.46 -5.73 13.85
CA GLY A 169 -1.92 -6.94 13.24
C GLY A 169 -1.65 -8.04 14.28
N LEU A 170 -1.05 -7.68 15.42
CA LEU A 170 -0.81 -8.61 16.53
C LEU A 170 -2.11 -9.09 17.16
N LEU A 171 -3.07 -8.20 17.39
CA LEU A 171 -4.39 -8.58 17.91
C LEU A 171 -5.08 -9.60 17.00
N ALA A 172 -5.06 -9.36 15.68
CA ALA A 172 -5.61 -10.29 14.70
C ALA A 172 -4.83 -11.62 14.64
N ALA A 173 -3.50 -11.57 14.76
CA ALA A 173 -2.66 -12.77 14.76
C ALA A 173 -2.97 -13.71 15.93
N VAL A 174 -3.34 -13.17 17.11
CA VAL A 174 -3.61 -13.98 18.30
C VAL A 174 -5.09 -14.30 18.53
N SER A 175 -6.00 -13.70 17.75
CA SER A 175 -7.45 -13.82 17.98
C SER A 175 -8.05 -15.17 17.60
N ASN A 176 -7.45 -15.90 16.66
CA ASN A 176 -7.91 -17.24 16.27
C ASN A 176 -6.99 -18.29 16.90
N ASP A 177 -7.52 -19.07 17.85
CA ASP A 177 -6.77 -20.11 18.56
C ASP A 177 -6.13 -21.14 17.61
N THR A 178 -6.76 -21.45 16.48
CA THR A 178 -6.25 -22.47 15.54
C THR A 178 -5.13 -21.97 14.62
N GLU A 179 -4.95 -20.64 14.51
CA GLU A 179 -4.00 -20.01 13.59
C GLU A 179 -2.96 -19.17 14.33
N ARG A 180 -3.02 -19.14 15.67
CA ARG A 180 -2.18 -18.30 16.54
C ARG A 180 -0.69 -18.58 16.36
N GLU A 181 -0.27 -19.82 16.52
CA GLU A 181 1.15 -20.20 16.43
C GLU A 181 1.70 -19.96 15.02
N PRO A 182 1.02 -20.36 13.93
CA PRO A 182 1.42 -19.99 12.56
C PRO A 182 1.55 -18.48 12.32
N ALA A 183 0.61 -17.68 12.85
CA ALA A 183 0.65 -16.23 12.71
C ALA A 183 1.82 -15.62 13.49
N LEU A 184 2.11 -16.12 14.69
CA LEU A 184 3.27 -15.71 15.49
C LEU A 184 4.60 -16.10 14.82
N VAL A 185 4.69 -17.29 14.24
CA VAL A 185 5.86 -17.70 13.44
C VAL A 185 6.07 -16.76 12.26
N THR A 186 4.99 -16.44 11.52
CA THR A 186 5.02 -15.47 10.41
C THR A 186 5.58 -14.13 10.88
N PHE A 187 5.05 -13.60 12.00
CA PHE A 187 5.44 -12.32 12.56
C PHE A 187 6.91 -12.30 12.99
N LEU A 188 7.33 -13.27 13.82
CA LEU A 188 8.68 -13.34 14.36
C LEU A 188 9.74 -13.50 13.27
N VAL A 189 9.49 -14.37 12.30
CA VAL A 189 10.40 -14.56 11.16
C VAL A 189 10.48 -13.29 10.33
N THR A 190 9.35 -12.64 10.03
CA THR A 190 9.35 -11.38 9.26
C THR A 190 10.13 -10.28 9.99
N ALA A 191 9.94 -10.16 11.31
CA ALA A 191 10.59 -9.18 12.17
C ALA A 191 12.08 -9.45 12.43
N SER A 192 12.54 -10.70 12.23
CA SER A 192 13.92 -11.11 12.55
C SER A 192 15.01 -10.47 11.67
N GLY A 193 14.66 -9.97 10.49
CA GLY A 193 15.64 -9.47 9.51
C GLY A 193 16.51 -10.56 8.86
N VAL A 194 16.21 -11.85 9.08
CA VAL A 194 16.93 -12.99 8.50
C VAL A 194 16.94 -12.94 6.97
N VAL A 195 18.11 -13.20 6.38
CA VAL A 195 18.29 -13.36 4.93
C VAL A 195 18.84 -14.76 4.68
N LEU A 196 18.07 -15.60 3.97
CA LEU A 196 18.49 -16.95 3.58
C LEU A 196 18.50 -17.04 2.06
N PHE A 197 19.57 -17.60 1.50
CA PHE A 197 19.73 -17.78 0.04
C PHE A 197 19.55 -16.47 -0.76
N GLY A 198 19.95 -15.34 -0.18
CA GLY A 198 19.78 -14.01 -0.78
C GLY A 198 18.35 -13.44 -0.69
N VAL A 199 17.40 -14.17 -0.11
CA VAL A 199 16.01 -13.76 0.02
C VAL A 199 15.71 -13.27 1.44
N GLY A 200 15.11 -12.09 1.55
CA GLY A 200 14.82 -11.43 2.82
C GLY A 200 13.72 -12.08 3.65
N SER A 201 13.63 -11.64 4.91
CA SER A 201 12.78 -12.24 5.95
C SER A 201 11.30 -12.22 5.65
N ALA A 202 10.79 -11.24 4.89
CA ALA A 202 9.37 -11.15 4.53
C ALA A 202 8.88 -12.38 3.75
N PHE A 203 9.71 -12.92 2.85
CA PHE A 203 9.41 -14.15 2.13
C PHE A 203 9.41 -15.36 3.06
N TRP A 204 10.47 -15.50 3.86
CA TRP A 204 10.59 -16.61 4.81
C TRP A 204 9.50 -16.58 5.88
N GLY A 205 9.02 -15.39 6.26
CA GLY A 205 7.89 -15.24 7.16
C GLY A 205 6.63 -15.89 6.61
N VAL A 206 6.30 -15.62 5.35
CA VAL A 206 5.17 -16.28 4.67
C VAL A 206 5.41 -17.78 4.56
N VAL A 207 6.60 -18.22 4.14
CA VAL A 207 6.92 -19.65 3.95
C VAL A 207 6.81 -20.42 5.26
N PHE A 208 7.48 -19.96 6.32
CA PHE A 208 7.45 -20.63 7.62
C PHE A 208 6.10 -20.49 8.31
N GLY A 209 5.41 -19.37 8.11
CA GLY A 209 4.02 -19.19 8.53
C GLY A 209 3.07 -20.22 7.92
N VAL A 210 3.13 -20.40 6.60
CA VAL A 210 2.32 -21.40 5.91
C VAL A 210 2.74 -22.83 6.28
N ALA A 211 4.04 -23.10 6.40
CA ALA A 211 4.53 -24.39 6.84
C ALA A 211 4.03 -24.74 8.25
N ALA A 212 4.08 -23.78 9.18
CA ALA A 212 3.50 -23.88 10.51
C ALA A 212 1.99 -24.11 10.42
N LEU A 213 1.25 -23.35 9.62
CA LEU A 213 -0.20 -23.51 9.45
C LEU A 213 -0.56 -24.92 8.98
N VAL A 214 0.19 -25.48 8.02
CA VAL A 214 -0.05 -26.84 7.52
C VAL A 214 0.33 -27.90 8.55
N ALA A 215 1.42 -27.69 9.30
CA ALA A 215 1.87 -28.63 10.33
C ALA A 215 0.96 -28.67 11.57
N TRP A 216 0.40 -27.52 11.97
CA TRP A 216 -0.48 -27.37 13.14
C TRP A 216 -1.94 -27.63 12.84
N ARG A 217 -2.36 -27.68 11.58
CA ARG A 217 -3.73 -28.09 11.24
C ARG A 217 -3.96 -29.50 11.81
N PRO A 218 -4.90 -29.68 12.76
CA PRO A 218 -5.24 -31.00 13.22
C PRO A 218 -5.63 -31.80 11.97
N ARG A 219 -4.94 -32.93 11.74
CA ARG A 219 -5.36 -33.88 10.71
C ARG A 219 -6.80 -34.22 11.07
N ALA A 220 -7.76 -33.75 10.27
CA ALA A 220 -9.14 -34.16 10.40
C ALA A 220 -9.14 -35.69 10.31
N ALA A 221 -9.35 -36.33 11.46
CA ALA A 221 -9.62 -37.75 11.60
C ALA A 221 -11.13 -37.96 11.54
#